data_AF-A1S595-F1
#
_entry.id   AF-A1S595-F1
#
_cell.length_a   1.000
_cell.length_b   1.000
_cell.length_c   1.000
_cell.angle_alpha   90.00
_cell.angle_beta   90.00
_cell.angle_gamma   90.00
#
_symmetry.space_group_name_H-M   'P 1'
#
loop_
_entity.id
_entity.type
_entity.pdbx_description
1 polymer ?
#
loop_
_entity_poly.entity_id
_entity_poly.type
_entity_poly.pdbx_seq_one_letter_code
_entity_poly.pdbx_strand_id
1 'polypeptide(L)'
;MNWARIAKYTFFYFICSVASGVPLGYVMGRYDSTGEMIPSSIYWSFIFLSMVVEATIIYFLVKNQKKLAFIHALIVVLFSSLIASCILYLLTGEVLLDGWQIDYVCMFIALLFGVALGKHATKSSGVVNA
;
A
#
# COMPACT_ATOMS: atom_id res chain seq x y z
N MET A 1 -4.35 12.30 -18.20
CA MET A 1 -4.05 11.88 -16.81
C MET A 1 -5.15 12.41 -15.91
N ASN A 2 -5.77 11.61 -15.04
CA ASN A 2 -6.85 12.09 -14.14
C ASN A 2 -6.29 12.36 -12.73
N TRP A 3 -5.80 13.58 -12.52
CA TRP A 3 -5.15 13.99 -11.28
C TRP A 3 -6.07 14.02 -10.06
N ALA A 4 -7.34 14.42 -10.22
CA ALA A 4 -8.31 14.43 -9.13
C ALA A 4 -8.53 13.02 -8.55
N ARG A 5 -8.59 12.02 -9.43
CA ARG A 5 -8.69 10.62 -9.00
C ARG A 5 -7.40 10.12 -8.37
N ILE A 6 -6.24 10.45 -8.94
CA ILE A 6 -4.94 10.11 -8.32
C ILE A 6 -4.90 10.66 -6.90
N ALA A 7 -5.15 11.95 -6.70
CA ALA A 7 -5.14 12.57 -5.38
C ALA A 7 -6.11 11.90 -4.40
N LYS A 8 -7.35 11.60 -4.84
CA LYS A 8 -8.34 10.87 -4.03
C LYS A 8 -7.79 9.50 -3.59
N TYR A 9 -7.30 8.70 -4.52
CA TYR A 9 -6.83 7.36 -4.20
C TYR A 9 -5.49 7.35 -3.47
N THR A 10 -4.62 8.34 -3.67
CA THR A 10 -3.42 8.56 -2.83
C THR A 10 -3.81 8.80 -1.38
N PHE A 11 -4.79 9.66 -1.13
CA PHE A 11 -5.27 9.92 0.24
C PHE A 11 -5.87 8.68 0.89
N PHE A 12 -6.76 7.97 0.17
CA PHE A 12 -7.33 6.71 0.68
C PHE A 12 -6.29 5.63 0.91
N TYR A 13 -5.37 5.44 -0.04
CA TYR A 13 -4.29 4.47 0.06
C TYR A 13 -3.41 4.76 1.28
N PHE A 14 -2.99 6.01 1.45
CA PHE A 14 -2.19 6.44 2.59
C PHE A 14 -2.89 6.15 3.93
N ILE A 15 -4.14 6.58 4.12
CA ILE A 15 -4.88 6.35 5.37
C ILE A 15 -4.99 4.86 5.68
N CYS A 16 -5.39 4.06 4.68
CA CYS A 16 -5.60 2.63 4.89
C CYS A 16 -4.28 1.90 5.15
N SER A 17 -3.20 2.24 4.45
CA SER A 17 -1.87 1.65 4.66
C SER A 17 -1.32 1.99 6.05
N VAL A 18 -1.48 3.24 6.51
CA VAL A 18 -1.14 3.62 7.89
C VAL A 18 -2.00 2.85 8.89
N ALA A 19 -3.32 2.81 8.69
CA ALA A 19 -4.24 2.11 9.59
C ALA A 19 -3.95 0.60 9.69
N SER A 20 -3.56 -0.05 8.58
CA SER A 20 -3.17 -1.46 8.59
C SER A 20 -1.77 -1.68 9.18
N GLY A 21 -0.87 -0.71 9.11
CA GLY A 21 0.47 -0.76 9.69
C GLY A 21 0.54 -0.49 11.19
N VAL A 22 -0.36 0.33 11.74
CA VAL A 22 -0.37 0.70 13.18
C VAL A 22 -0.38 -0.52 14.11
N PRO A 23 -1.21 -1.57 13.90
CA PRO A 23 -1.17 -2.77 14.72
C PRO A 23 0.20 -3.46 14.74
N LEU A 24 0.88 -3.55 13.59
CA LEU A 24 2.22 -4.12 13.52
C LEU A 24 3.21 -3.28 14.33
N GLY A 25 3.17 -1.95 14.18
CA GLY A 25 4.01 -1.04 14.96
C GLY A 25 3.80 -1.17 16.47
N TYR A 26 2.54 -1.33 16.91
CA TYR A 26 2.21 -1.58 18.32
C TYR A 26 2.79 -2.91 18.84
N VAL A 27 2.64 -3.99 18.06
CA VAL A 27 3.20 -5.30 18.40
C VAL A 27 4.72 -5.22 18.46
N MET A 28 5.36 -4.61 17.46
CA MET A 28 6.82 -4.40 17.45
C MET A 28 7.31 -3.66 18.69
N GLY A 29 6.70 -2.54 19.03
CA GLY A 29 7.08 -1.77 20.21
C GLY A 29 6.90 -2.54 21.53
N ARG A 30 5.88 -3.41 21.62
CA ARG A 30 5.68 -4.26 22.81
C ARG A 30 6.79 -5.30 22.96
N TYR A 31 7.08 -6.04 21.90
CA TYR A 31 8.09 -7.11 21.93
C TYR A 31 9.50 -6.55 22.18
N ASP A 32 9.82 -5.41 21.56
CA ASP A 32 11.07 -4.68 21.76
C ASP A 32 11.23 -4.23 23.23
N SER A 33 10.16 -3.70 23.84
CA SER A 33 10.16 -3.31 25.27
C SER A 33 10.41 -4.47 26.24
N THR A 34 10.09 -5.69 25.82
CA THR A 34 10.31 -6.92 26.59
C THR A 34 11.63 -7.62 26.26
N GLY A 35 12.37 -7.16 25.25
CA GLY A 35 13.56 -7.84 24.73
C GLY A 35 13.27 -9.18 24.06
N GLU A 36 11.99 -9.44 23.72
CA GLU A 36 11.55 -10.68 23.08
C GLU A 36 11.50 -10.51 21.56
N MET A 37 11.83 -11.57 20.83
CA MET A 37 11.63 -11.59 19.38
C MET A 37 10.16 -11.83 19.04
N ILE A 38 9.64 -11.08 18.07
CA ILE A 38 8.29 -11.27 17.55
C ILE A 38 8.23 -12.64 16.84
N PRO A 39 7.24 -13.50 17.18
CA PRO A 39 7.02 -14.73 16.43
C PRO A 39 6.78 -14.43 14.94
N SER A 40 7.50 -15.12 14.07
CA SER A 40 7.45 -14.87 12.62
C SER A 40 6.05 -14.99 12.02
N SER A 41 5.23 -15.92 12.54
CA SER A 41 3.83 -16.07 12.14
C SER A 41 3.00 -14.81 12.38
N ILE A 42 3.20 -14.15 13.52
CA ILE A 42 2.50 -12.91 13.88
C ILE A 42 2.96 -11.77 12.97
N TYR A 43 4.28 -11.60 12.81
CA TYR A 43 4.87 -10.59 11.93
C TYR A 43 4.32 -10.69 10.50
N TRP A 44 4.42 -11.87 9.89
CA TRP A 44 3.95 -12.09 8.52
C TRP A 44 2.44 -11.93 8.38
N SER A 45 1.65 -12.28 9.40
CA SER A 45 0.18 -12.09 9.36
C SER A 45 -0.22 -10.63 9.16
N PHE A 46 0.45 -9.71 9.86
CA PHE A 46 0.20 -8.27 9.69
C PHE A 46 0.68 -7.74 8.34
N ILE A 47 1.83 -8.21 7.87
CA ILE A 47 2.34 -7.85 6.54
C ILE A 47 1.34 -8.30 5.45
N PHE A 48 0.85 -9.53 5.52
CA PHE A 48 -0.17 -10.03 4.58
C PHE A 48 -1.46 -9.24 4.66
N LEU A 49 -1.92 -8.89 5.86
CA LEU A 49 -3.11 -8.05 6.04
C LEU A 49 -2.93 -6.69 5.36
N SER A 50 -1.80 -6.02 5.58
CA SER A 50 -1.49 -4.73 4.94
C SER A 50 -1.46 -4.85 3.42
N MET A 51 -0.82 -5.89 2.89
CA MET A 51 -0.79 -6.15 1.45
C MET A 51 -2.18 -6.35 0.85
N VAL A 52 -3.08 -7.07 1.53
CA VAL A 52 -4.46 -7.28 1.06
C VAL A 52 -5.24 -5.98 1.03
N VAL A 53 -5.08 -5.13 2.06
CA VAL A 53 -5.71 -3.79 2.12
C VAL A 53 -5.24 -2.93 0.95
N GLU A 54 -3.93 -2.86 0.73
CA GLU A 54 -3.34 -2.07 -0.37
C GLU A 54 -3.77 -2.58 -1.75
N ALA A 55 -3.73 -3.89 -1.96
CA ALA A 55 -4.17 -4.52 -3.21
C ALA A 55 -5.66 -4.25 -3.48
N THR A 56 -6.50 -4.22 -2.45
CA THR A 56 -7.94 -3.94 -2.55
C THR A 56 -8.20 -2.50 -3.03
N ILE A 57 -7.46 -1.53 -2.51
CA ILE A 57 -7.59 -0.11 -2.93
C ILE A 57 -7.15 0.05 -4.37
N ILE A 58 -6.03 -0.57 -4.74
CA ILE A 58 -5.51 -0.57 -6.12
C ILE A 58 -6.50 -1.26 -7.07
N TYR A 59 -7.12 -2.36 -6.64
CA TYR A 59 -8.19 -3.02 -7.39
C TYR A 59 -9.33 -2.05 -7.71
N PHE A 60 -9.85 -1.31 -6.73
CA PHE A 60 -10.93 -0.35 -6.95
C PHE A 60 -10.51 0.84 -7.82
N LEU A 61 -9.27 1.33 -7.66
CA LEU A 61 -8.70 2.35 -8.53
C LEU A 61 -8.71 1.89 -10.00
N VAL A 62 -8.16 0.70 -10.25
CA VAL A 62 -8.00 0.14 -11.60
C VAL A 62 -9.33 -0.20 -12.22
N LYS A 63 -10.25 -0.82 -11.47
CA LYS A 63 -11.61 -1.15 -11.93
C LYS A 63 -12.35 0.09 -12.45
N ASN A 64 -12.16 1.23 -11.78
CA ASN A 64 -12.85 2.47 -12.14
C ASN A 64 -12.10 3.30 -13.20
N GLN A 65 -10.91 2.88 -13.63
CA GLN A 65 -10.02 3.65 -14.51
C GLN A 65 -9.92 3.04 -15.91
N LYS A 66 -10.41 3.77 -16.93
CA LYS A 66 -10.45 3.28 -18.33
C LYS A 66 -9.09 3.25 -19.03
N LYS A 67 -8.28 4.30 -18.87
CA LYS A 67 -6.99 4.46 -19.57
C LYS A 67 -5.84 4.62 -18.57
N LEU A 68 -4.70 4.00 -18.89
CA LEU A 68 -3.45 4.09 -18.13
C LEU A 68 -3.58 3.70 -16.64
N ALA A 69 -4.44 2.72 -16.33
CA ALA A 69 -4.74 2.33 -14.95
C ALA A 69 -3.52 1.90 -14.15
N PHE A 70 -2.58 1.19 -14.77
CA PHE A 70 -1.31 0.82 -14.15
C PHE A 70 -0.48 2.03 -13.75
N ILE A 71 -0.35 3.03 -14.64
CA ILE A 71 0.42 4.25 -14.35
C ILE A 71 -0.25 5.05 -13.22
N HIS A 72 -1.58 5.14 -13.20
CA HIS A 72 -2.29 5.80 -12.10
C HIS A 72 -2.06 5.09 -10.77
N ALA A 73 -2.12 3.76 -10.75
CA ALA A 73 -1.84 2.97 -9.55
C ALA A 73 -0.39 3.15 -9.09
N LEU A 74 0.57 3.14 -10.00
CA LEU A 74 1.98 3.38 -9.69
C LEU A 74 2.20 4.77 -9.07
N ILE A 75 1.61 5.82 -9.65
CA ILE A 75 1.71 7.19 -9.10
C ILE A 75 1.08 7.25 -7.71
N VAL A 76 -0.08 6.60 -7.50
CA VAL A 76 -0.75 6.55 -6.20
C VAL A 76 0.15 5.92 -5.13
N VAL A 77 0.77 4.78 -5.45
CA VAL A 77 1.69 4.07 -4.54
C VAL A 77 2.92 4.92 -4.23
N LEU A 78 3.56 5.50 -5.25
CA LEU A 78 4.76 6.33 -5.08
C LEU A 78 4.49 7.59 -4.27
N PHE A 79 3.39 8.30 -4.53
CA PHE A 79 3.04 9.49 -3.74
C PHE A 79 2.65 9.14 -2.32
N SER A 80 1.96 8.03 -2.08
CA SER A 80 1.62 7.61 -0.72
C SER A 80 2.89 7.24 0.07
N SER A 81 3.83 6.54 -0.56
CA SER A 81 5.13 6.23 0.02
C SER A 81 5.92 7.50 0.35
N LEU A 82 5.98 8.45 -0.59
CA LEU A 82 6.66 9.72 -0.38
C LEU A 82 6.06 10.49 0.82
N ILE A 83 4.74 10.56 0.92
CA ILE A 83 4.06 11.19 2.05
C ILE A 83 4.44 10.49 3.37
N ALA A 84 4.39 9.14 3.40
CA ALA A 84 4.77 8.38 4.58
C ALA A 84 6.23 8.61 4.99
N SER A 85 7.17 8.58 4.04
CA SER A 85 8.59 8.85 4.28
C SER A 85 8.82 10.28 4.78
N CYS A 86 8.14 11.29 4.22
CA CYS A 86 8.22 12.66 4.71
C CYS A 86 7.71 12.79 6.14
N ILE A 87 6.60 12.14 6.48
CA ILE A 87 6.05 12.15 7.84
C ILE A 87 7.02 11.47 8.81
N LEU A 88 7.54 10.29 8.46
CA LEU A 88 8.51 9.59 9.28
C LEU A 88 9.76 10.43 9.52
N TYR A 89 10.34 11.02 8.47
CA TYR A 89 11.49 11.92 8.60
C TYR A 89 11.21 13.10 9.54
N LEU A 90 10.03 13.72 9.44
CA LEU A 90 9.65 14.82 10.33
C LEU A 90 9.46 14.37 11.79
N LEU A 91 9.08 13.11 12.03
CA LEU A 91 8.87 12.57 13.38
C LEU A 91 10.15 12.05 14.03
N THR A 92 11.01 11.38 13.26
CA THR A 92 12.22 10.71 13.78
C THR A 92 13.47 11.58 13.65
N GLY A 93 13.44 12.60 12.79
CA GLY A 93 14.61 13.45 12.49
C GLY A 93 15.67 12.76 11.63
N GLU A 94 15.44 11.51 11.22
CA GLU A 94 16.41 10.69 10.47
C GLU A 94 15.73 9.96 9.31
N VAL A 95 16.50 9.72 8.24
CA VAL A 95 16.04 8.88 7.14
C VAL A 95 16.26 7.42 7.53
N LEU A 96 15.19 6.75 7.95
CA LEU A 96 15.21 5.33 8.28
C LEU A 96 15.31 4.50 6.98
N LEU A 97 16.54 4.14 6.61
CA LEU A 97 16.85 3.29 5.44
C LEU A 97 16.99 1.82 5.79
N ASP A 98 16.86 1.43 7.06
CA ASP A 98 16.92 0.02 7.46
C ASP A 98 15.50 -0.56 7.50
N GLY A 99 15.29 -1.70 6.81
CA GLY A 99 13.99 -2.40 6.77
C GLY A 99 13.04 -2.00 5.65
N TRP A 100 13.30 -0.90 4.93
CA TRP A 100 12.47 -0.43 3.79
C TRP A 100 12.26 -1.49 2.71
N GLN A 101 13.23 -2.39 2.47
CA GLN A 101 13.18 -3.33 1.36
C GLN A 101 11.95 -4.24 1.43
N ILE A 102 11.56 -4.67 2.62
CA ILE A 102 10.39 -5.55 2.80
C ILE A 102 9.12 -4.78 2.45
N ASP A 103 8.97 -3.54 2.91
CA ASP A 103 7.82 -2.70 2.62
C ASP A 103 7.67 -2.44 1.12
N TYR A 104 8.77 -2.08 0.44
CA TYR A 104 8.77 -1.87 -1.01
C TYR A 104 8.41 -3.13 -1.81
N VAL A 105 8.93 -4.30 -1.40
CA VAL A 105 8.58 -5.58 -2.05
C VAL A 105 7.10 -5.89 -1.85
N CYS A 106 6.57 -5.72 -0.63
CA CYS A 106 5.17 -5.95 -0.31
C CYS A 106 4.24 -5.01 -1.09
N MET A 107 4.58 -3.71 -1.14
CA MET A 107 3.85 -2.73 -1.94
C MET A 107 3.88 -3.05 -3.43
N PHE A 108 5.02 -3.51 -3.97
CA PHE A 108 5.12 -3.89 -5.37
C PHE A 108 4.27 -5.11 -5.69
N ILE A 109 4.26 -6.11 -4.81
CA ILE A 109 3.39 -7.28 -4.94
C ILE A 109 1.91 -6.84 -4.87
N ALA A 110 1.53 -6.02 -3.91
CA ALA A 110 0.16 -5.49 -3.78
C ALA A 110 -0.28 -4.71 -5.03
N LEU A 111 0.62 -3.91 -5.61
CA LEU A 111 0.40 -3.20 -6.88
C LEU A 111 0.11 -4.17 -8.03
N LEU A 112 0.95 -5.19 -8.21
CA LEU A 112 0.77 -6.16 -9.30
C LEU A 112 -0.55 -6.93 -9.15
N PHE A 113 -0.84 -7.43 -7.94
CA PHE A 113 -2.07 -8.17 -7.67
C PHE A 113 -3.32 -7.30 -7.83
N GLY A 114 -3.34 -6.10 -7.24
CA GLY A 114 -4.46 -5.17 -7.35
C GLY A 114 -4.74 -4.78 -8.81
N VAL A 115 -3.69 -4.53 -9.59
CA VAL A 115 -3.82 -4.22 -11.02
C VAL A 115 -4.33 -5.43 -11.82
N ALA A 116 -3.79 -6.62 -11.57
CA ALA A 116 -4.20 -7.84 -12.28
C ALA A 116 -5.69 -8.14 -12.05
N LEU A 117 -6.12 -8.13 -10.78
CA LEU A 117 -7.52 -8.35 -10.39
C LEU A 117 -8.44 -7.26 -10.93
N GLY A 118 -8.02 -5.99 -10.85
CA GLY A 118 -8.80 -4.86 -11.33
C GLY A 118 -9.04 -4.95 -12.84
N LYS A 119 -7.99 -5.25 -13.62
CA LYS A 119 -8.10 -5.44 -15.08
C LYS A 119 -8.99 -6.63 -15.45
N HIS A 120 -8.85 -7.75 -14.73
CA HIS A 120 -9.68 -8.93 -14.94
C HIS A 120 -11.17 -8.60 -14.72
N ALA A 121 -11.49 -7.90 -13.63
CA ALA A 121 -12.85 -7.47 -13.33
C ALA A 121 -13.41 -6.51 -14.39
N THR A 122 -12.62 -5.54 -14.86
CA THR A 122 -13.05 -4.62 -15.94
C THR A 122 -13.37 -5.39 -17.22
N LYS A 123 -12.51 -6.33 -17.62
CA LYS A 123 -12.73 -7.19 -18.81
C LYS A 123 -14.00 -8.05 -18.68
N SER A 124 -14.22 -8.65 -17.51
CA SER A 124 -15.42 -9.49 -17.24
C SER A 124 -16.72 -8.69 -17.23
N SER A 125 -16.68 -7.41 -16.87
CA SER A 125 -17.87 -6.57 -16.76
C SER A 125 -18.39 -6.00 -18.10
N GLY A 126 -17.78 -6.35 -19.23
CA GLY A 126 -18.23 -5.88 -20.55
C GLY A 126 -18.09 -4.37 -20.75
N VAL A 127 -17.30 -3.69 -19.90
CA VAL A 127 -16.85 -2.31 -20.15
C VAL A 127 -15.79 -2.38 -21.24
N VAL A 128 -16.24 -2.67 -22.45
CA VAL A 128 -15.47 -2.65 -23.68
C VAL A 128 -14.99 -1.22 -23.86
N ASN A 129 -13.67 -1.07 -23.97
CA ASN A 129 -13.02 0.17 -24.31
C ASN A 129 -13.62 0.72 -25.61
N ALA A 130 -14.36 1.82 -25.50
CA ALA A 130 -14.46 2.85 -26.53
C ALA A 130 -13.53 4.00 -26.14
#